data_AF-A0A2K1PZL6-F1
#
_entry.id   AF-A0A2K1PZL6-F1
#
_cell.length_a   1.000
_cell.length_b   1.000
_cell.length_c   1.000
_cell.angle_alpha   90.00
_cell.angle_beta   90.00
_cell.angle_gamma   90.00
#
_symmetry.space_group_name_H-M   'P 1'
#
loop_
_entity.id
_entity.type
_entity.pdbx_description
1 polymer ?
#
loop_
_entity_poly.entity_id
_entity_poly.type
_entity_poly.pdbx_seq_one_letter_code
_entity_poly.pdbx_strand_id
1 'polypeptide(L)'
;MKWDTFTILEQMLILLTICGQLWISAKVILAAHGNERYVRSMAFATGLLLFLLCRPLGVTFADLMLKAHAQDNTFNLVLIGGAMPFLIGVLVSEGTVLALHMRKPVFVRFMLIVAAFTLSQAAYTNYTAVTTHVTTLDKAYIPNLCYAVAVGLWMTFRYHDRRGEALA
;
A
#
# COMPACT_ATOMS: atom_id res chain seq x y z
N MET A 1 -1.76 24.06 11.56
CA MET A 1 -1.43 22.67 11.96
C MET A 1 -0.87 22.70 13.37
N LYS A 2 -1.47 21.97 14.32
CA LYS A 2 -0.77 21.62 15.56
C LYS A 2 -0.19 20.24 15.34
N TRP A 3 1.10 20.18 15.03
CA TRP A 3 1.85 18.92 15.03
C TRP A 3 1.99 18.49 16.47
N ASP A 4 1.12 17.60 16.92
CA ASP A 4 1.29 16.95 18.19
C ASP A 4 2.25 15.75 18.04
N THR A 5 2.81 15.30 19.15
CA THR A 5 3.75 14.18 19.18
C THR A 5 3.16 12.91 18.54
N PHE A 6 1.83 12.76 18.64
CA PHE A 6 1.11 11.61 18.08
C PHE A 6 1.03 11.66 16.55
N THR A 7 0.64 12.80 15.95
CA THR A 7 0.69 12.99 14.49
C THR A 7 2.09 12.71 13.93
N ILE A 8 3.14 13.16 14.61
CA ILE A 8 4.53 12.95 14.18
C ILE A 8 4.84 11.44 14.17
N LEU A 9 4.43 10.71 15.20
CA LEU A 9 4.60 9.26 15.27
C LEU A 9 3.86 8.55 14.12
N GLU A 10 2.60 8.91 13.86
CA GLU A 10 1.82 8.34 12.75
C GLU A 10 2.50 8.56 11.40
N GLN A 11 3.01 9.77 11.15
CA GLN A 11 3.76 10.08 9.94
C GLN A 11 5.03 9.25 9.81
N MET A 12 5.79 9.10 10.90
CA MET A 12 6.99 8.26 10.88
C MET A 12 6.66 6.80 10.51
N LEU A 13 5.55 6.26 11.02
CA LEU A 13 5.11 4.89 10.72
C LEU A 13 4.65 4.73 9.26
N ILE A 14 3.90 5.70 8.72
CA ILE A 14 3.49 5.70 7.31
C ILE A 14 4.71 5.79 6.40
N LEU A 15 5.64 6.70 6.68
CA LEU A 15 6.88 6.83 5.92
C LEU A 15 7.74 5.58 5.99
N LEU A 16 7.84 4.96 7.17
CA LEU A 16 8.54 3.68 7.33
C LEU A 16 7.92 2.58 6.46
N THR A 17 6.59 2.52 6.39
CA THR A 17 5.86 1.55 5.57
C THR A 17 6.12 1.78 4.08
N ILE A 18 6.03 3.03 3.60
CA ILE A 18 6.31 3.41 2.21
C ILE A 18 7.78 3.06 1.86
N CYS A 19 8.72 3.44 2.71
CA CYS A 19 10.15 3.12 2.53
C CYS A 19 10.40 1.61 2.52
N GLY A 20 9.75 0.84 3.39
CA GLY A 20 9.84 -0.61 3.42
C GLY A 20 9.34 -1.25 2.12
N GLN A 21 8.20 -0.80 1.59
CA GLN A 21 7.67 -1.27 0.32
C GLN A 21 8.59 -0.93 -0.87
N LEU A 22 9.15 0.28 -0.91
CA LEU A 22 10.14 0.67 -1.92
C LEU A 22 11.38 -0.21 -1.86
N TRP A 23 11.91 -0.42 -0.65
CA TRP A 23 13.11 -1.22 -0.43
C TRP A 23 12.93 -2.67 -0.91
N ILE A 24 11.81 -3.32 -0.54
CA ILE A 24 11.51 -4.69 -0.97
C ILE A 24 11.33 -4.73 -2.49
N SER A 25 10.58 -3.79 -3.06
CA SER A 25 10.36 -3.73 -4.51
C SER A 25 11.68 -3.59 -5.27
N ALA A 26 12.57 -2.72 -4.81
CA ALA A 26 13.91 -2.55 -5.37
C ALA A 26 14.73 -3.84 -5.29
N LYS A 27 14.75 -4.52 -4.13
CA LYS A 27 15.45 -5.80 -3.99
C LYS A 27 14.90 -6.87 -4.95
N VAL A 28 13.59 -6.97 -5.10
CA VAL A 28 12.93 -7.95 -5.98
C VAL A 28 13.25 -7.69 -7.46
N ILE A 29 13.31 -6.42 -7.87
CA ILE A 29 13.71 -6.04 -9.23
C ILE A 29 15.19 -6.36 -9.46
N LEU A 30 16.08 -5.95 -8.55
CA LEU A 30 17.53 -6.11 -8.69
C LEU A 30 17.98 -7.57 -8.63
N ALA A 31 17.25 -8.43 -7.91
CA ALA A 31 17.50 -9.87 -7.84
C ALA A 31 17.25 -10.60 -9.18
N ALA A 32 16.59 -9.97 -10.15
CA ALA A 32 16.45 -10.54 -11.49
C ALA A 32 17.65 -10.20 -12.39
N HIS A 33 17.91 -11.07 -13.38
CA HIS A 33 18.97 -10.89 -14.38
C HIS A 33 18.39 -10.76 -15.80
N GLY A 34 19.09 -10.03 -16.67
CA GLY A 34 18.74 -9.86 -18.08
C GLY A 34 17.34 -9.27 -18.30
N ASN A 35 16.61 -9.80 -19.28
CA ASN A 35 15.29 -9.32 -19.70
C ASN A 35 14.25 -9.34 -18.57
N GLU A 36 14.37 -10.25 -17.60
CA GLU A 36 13.44 -10.33 -16.48
C GLU A 36 13.50 -9.08 -15.59
N ARG A 37 14.70 -8.50 -15.41
CA ARG A 37 14.87 -7.24 -14.66
C ARG A 37 14.12 -6.11 -15.33
N TYR A 38 14.23 -5.99 -16.65
CA TYR A 38 13.50 -5.00 -17.44
C TYR A 38 11.99 -5.17 -17.28
N VAL A 39 11.46 -6.39 -17.40
CA VAL A 39 10.03 -6.65 -17.26
C VAL A 39 9.53 -6.34 -15.84
N ARG A 40 10.33 -6.62 -14.79
CA ARG A 40 9.98 -6.26 -13.40
C ARG A 40 9.98 -4.76 -13.17
N SER A 41 10.94 -4.03 -13.73
CA SER A 41 10.94 -2.56 -13.70
C SER A 41 9.73 -1.98 -14.42
N MET A 42 9.37 -2.52 -15.60
CA MET A 42 8.19 -2.10 -16.33
C MET A 42 6.91 -2.41 -15.54
N ALA A 43 6.80 -3.58 -14.91
CA ALA A 43 5.67 -3.93 -14.06
C ALA A 43 5.51 -2.95 -12.88
N PHE A 44 6.60 -2.58 -12.23
CA PHE A 44 6.58 -1.55 -11.18
C PHE A 44 6.12 -0.19 -11.74
N ALA A 45 6.67 0.24 -12.88
CA ALA A 45 6.25 1.48 -13.55
C ALA A 45 4.78 1.46 -13.96
N THR A 46 4.25 0.32 -14.43
CA THR A 46 2.84 0.13 -14.75
C THR A 46 1.95 0.39 -13.54
N GLY A 47 2.34 -0.06 -12.35
CA GLY A 47 1.58 0.25 -11.13
C GLY A 47 1.54 1.74 -10.79
N LEU A 48 2.65 2.46 -10.99
CA LEU A 48 2.69 3.93 -10.83
C LEU A 48 1.80 4.62 -11.88
N LEU A 49 1.88 4.18 -13.14
CA LEU A 49 1.08 4.74 -14.24
C LEU A 49 -0.42 4.48 -14.03
N LEU A 50 -0.78 3.31 -13.52
CA LEU A 50 -2.16 2.99 -13.17
C LEU A 50 -2.71 3.97 -12.13
N PHE A 51 -1.91 4.33 -11.13
CA PHE A 51 -2.27 5.36 -10.17
C PHE A 51 -2.45 6.73 -10.85
N LEU A 52 -1.53 7.11 -11.74
CA LEU A 52 -1.62 8.37 -12.48
C LEU A 52 -2.84 8.44 -13.40
N LEU A 53 -3.36 7.30 -13.86
CA LEU A 53 -4.64 7.21 -14.57
C LEU A 53 -5.84 7.36 -13.62
N CYS A 54 -5.78 6.76 -12.43
CA CYS A 54 -6.84 6.87 -11.42
C CYS A 54 -7.00 8.29 -10.87
N ARG A 55 -5.91 9.04 -10.73
CA ARG A 55 -5.92 10.40 -10.16
C ARG A 55 -6.84 11.39 -10.90
N PRO A 56 -6.73 11.62 -12.22
CA PRO A 56 -7.63 12.53 -12.93
C PRO A 56 -9.09 12.04 -12.98
N LEU A 57 -9.32 10.73 -12.83
CA LEU A 57 -10.66 10.16 -12.75
C LEU A 57 -11.32 10.37 -11.38
N GLY A 58 -10.58 10.85 -10.37
CA GLY A 58 -11.11 11.11 -9.03
C GLY A 58 -11.52 9.84 -8.28
N VAL A 59 -10.83 8.72 -8.57
CA VAL A 59 -11.07 7.39 -7.98
C VAL A 59 -9.92 6.93 -7.08
N THR A 60 -9.12 7.86 -6.56
CA THR A 60 -8.10 7.56 -5.55
C THR A 60 -8.71 7.47 -4.16
N PHE A 61 -8.03 6.83 -3.21
CA PHE A 61 -8.48 6.79 -1.82
C PHE A 61 -8.66 8.19 -1.23
N ALA A 62 -7.74 9.11 -1.54
CA ALA A 62 -7.83 10.50 -1.11
C ALA A 62 -9.11 11.18 -1.62
N ASP A 63 -9.42 11.04 -2.92
CA ASP A 63 -10.60 11.65 -3.53
C ASP A 63 -11.90 11.06 -2.97
N LEU A 64 -11.93 9.74 -2.80
CA LEU A 64 -13.09 9.03 -2.25
C LEU A 64 -13.33 9.39 -0.78
N MET A 65 -12.28 9.55 0.01
CA MET A 65 -12.36 10.01 1.40
C MET A 65 -12.88 11.45 1.50
N LEU A 66 -12.39 12.35 0.66
CA LEU A 66 -12.88 13.73 0.62
C LEU A 66 -14.37 13.81 0.22
N LYS A 67 -14.79 13.02 -0.78
CA LYS A 67 -16.20 12.91 -1.19
C LYS A 67 -17.07 12.34 -0.06
N ALA A 68 -16.61 11.30 0.62
CA ALA A 68 -17.34 10.68 1.73
C ALA A 68 -17.48 11.65 2.92
N HIS A 69 -16.43 12.44 3.19
CA HIS A 69 -16.46 13.46 4.24
C HIS A 69 -17.43 14.60 3.91
N ALA A 70 -17.41 15.10 2.67
CA ALA A 70 -18.34 16.15 2.23
C ALA A 70 -19.82 15.74 2.29
N GLN A 71 -20.11 14.43 2.27
CA GLN A 71 -21.46 13.88 2.37
C GLN A 71 -21.89 13.55 3.81
N ASP A 72 -21.03 13.76 4.81
CA ASP A 72 -21.23 13.38 6.22
C ASP A 72 -21.74 11.93 6.44
N ASN A 73 -21.50 11.05 5.47
CA ASN A 73 -21.96 9.68 5.53
C ASN A 73 -20.92 8.82 6.26
N THR A 74 -21.20 8.56 7.54
CA THR A 74 -20.34 7.78 8.43
C THR A 74 -20.10 6.36 7.91
N PHE A 75 -21.08 5.74 7.25
CA PHE A 75 -20.92 4.42 6.64
C PHE A 75 -19.89 4.44 5.52
N ASN A 76 -19.96 5.44 4.63
CA ASN A 76 -18.98 5.59 3.54
C ASN A 76 -17.57 5.87 4.08
N LEU A 77 -17.45 6.66 5.14
CA LEU A 77 -16.18 6.90 5.82
C LEU A 77 -15.56 5.61 6.37
N VAL A 78 -16.34 4.76 7.04
CA VAL A 78 -15.83 3.47 7.58
C VAL A 78 -15.50 2.49 6.44
N LEU A 79 -16.32 2.44 5.41
CA LEU A 79 -16.13 1.52 4.28
C LEU A 79 -14.89 1.89 3.46
N ILE A 80 -14.78 3.16 3.05
CA ILE A 80 -13.68 3.66 2.20
C ILE A 80 -12.41 3.86 3.02
N GLY A 81 -12.54 4.33 4.26
CA GLY A 81 -11.41 4.63 5.13
C GLY A 81 -10.84 3.41 5.85
N GLY A 82 -11.67 2.44 6.22
CA GLY A 82 -11.24 1.28 7.02
C GLY A 82 -11.29 -0.04 6.26
N ALA A 83 -12.50 -0.46 5.88
CA ALA A 83 -12.74 -1.81 5.38
C ALA A 83 -12.06 -2.08 4.02
N MET A 84 -12.18 -1.17 3.05
CA MET A 84 -11.59 -1.32 1.73
C MET A 84 -10.05 -1.37 1.78
N PRO A 85 -9.35 -0.42 2.44
CA PRO A 85 -7.90 -0.48 2.60
C PRO A 85 -7.42 -1.73 3.32
N PHE A 86 -8.17 -2.19 4.33
CA PHE A 86 -7.85 -3.43 5.05
C PHE A 86 -7.95 -4.66 4.13
N LEU A 87 -9.06 -4.81 3.40
CA LEU A 87 -9.27 -5.92 2.46
C LEU A 87 -8.21 -5.92 1.36
N ILE A 88 -7.86 -4.75 0.83
CA ILE A 88 -6.77 -4.62 -0.13
C ILE A 88 -5.45 -5.05 0.51
N GLY A 89 -5.14 -4.62 1.72
CA GLY A 89 -3.93 -5.03 2.44
C GLY A 89 -3.83 -6.55 2.61
N VAL A 90 -4.93 -7.22 2.94
CA VAL A 90 -5.01 -8.70 2.98
C VAL A 90 -4.75 -9.31 1.60
N LEU A 91 -5.41 -8.83 0.56
CA LEU A 91 -5.26 -9.36 -0.80
C LEU A 91 -3.84 -9.17 -1.36
N VAL A 92 -3.24 -7.99 -1.13
CA VAL A 92 -1.84 -7.71 -1.52
C VAL A 92 -0.90 -8.67 -0.78
N SER A 93 -1.17 -8.92 0.50
CA SER A 93 -0.33 -9.79 1.32
C SER A 93 -0.44 -11.25 0.90
N GLU A 94 -1.64 -11.76 0.65
CA GLU A 94 -1.84 -13.10 0.06
C GLU A 94 -1.14 -13.21 -1.29
N GLY A 95 -1.33 -12.24 -2.18
CA GLY A 95 -0.67 -12.22 -3.49
C GLY A 95 0.87 -12.25 -3.37
N THR A 96 1.41 -11.56 -2.38
CA THR A 96 2.84 -11.53 -2.07
C THR A 96 3.33 -12.87 -1.52
N VAL A 97 2.62 -13.45 -0.54
CA VAL A 97 2.96 -14.77 0.02
C VAL A 97 2.89 -15.86 -1.06
N LEU A 98 1.86 -15.81 -1.92
CA LEU A 98 1.72 -16.71 -3.05
C LEU A 98 2.87 -16.54 -4.06
N ALA A 99 3.26 -15.29 -4.36
CA ALA A 99 4.41 -15.02 -5.23
C ALA A 99 5.72 -15.59 -4.67
N LEU A 100 5.94 -15.45 -3.36
CA LEU A 100 7.11 -15.98 -2.66
C LEU A 100 7.15 -17.51 -2.68
N HIS A 101 6.01 -18.17 -2.49
CA HIS A 101 5.92 -19.64 -2.52
C HIS A 101 6.02 -20.23 -3.93
N MET A 102 5.33 -19.64 -4.91
CA MET A 102 5.26 -20.23 -6.26
C MET A 102 6.50 -19.93 -7.10
N ARG A 103 7.30 -18.90 -6.76
CA ARG A 103 8.51 -18.45 -7.49
C ARG A 103 8.34 -18.28 -9.00
N LYS A 104 7.09 -18.18 -9.50
CA LYS A 104 6.83 -17.95 -10.93
C LYS A 104 6.96 -16.46 -11.24
N PRO A 105 7.58 -16.10 -12.38
CA PRO A 105 7.87 -14.71 -12.73
C PRO A 105 6.60 -13.85 -12.84
N VAL A 106 5.47 -14.43 -13.26
CA VAL A 106 4.19 -13.71 -13.40
C VAL A 106 3.68 -13.16 -12.07
N PHE A 107 3.68 -13.96 -11.00
CA PHE A 107 3.19 -13.51 -9.69
C PHE A 107 4.08 -12.42 -9.08
N VAL A 108 5.40 -12.51 -9.30
CA VAL A 108 6.33 -11.47 -8.85
C VAL A 108 6.06 -10.13 -9.57
N ARG A 109 5.79 -10.17 -10.88
CA ARG A 109 5.46 -8.96 -11.65
C ARG A 109 4.12 -8.37 -11.23
N PHE A 110 3.11 -9.21 -11.02
CA PHE A 110 1.80 -8.76 -10.51
C PHE A 110 1.93 -8.10 -9.13
N MET A 111 2.69 -8.72 -8.23
CA MET A 111 3.00 -8.15 -6.92
C MET A 111 3.66 -6.78 -7.03
N LEU A 112 4.61 -6.59 -7.96
CA LEU A 112 5.26 -5.28 -8.19
C LEU A 112 4.29 -4.21 -8.71
N ILE A 113 3.34 -4.57 -9.59
CA ILE A 113 2.28 -3.64 -10.05
C ILE A 113 1.45 -3.18 -8.87
N VAL A 114 0.96 -4.14 -8.05
CA VAL A 114 0.12 -3.85 -6.89
C VAL A 114 0.88 -3.05 -5.83
N ALA A 115 2.14 -3.39 -5.56
CA ALA A 115 2.99 -2.67 -4.63
C ALA A 115 3.22 -1.21 -5.06
N ALA A 116 3.53 -0.96 -6.34
CA ALA A 116 3.71 0.39 -6.87
C ALA A 116 2.41 1.21 -6.85
N PHE A 117 1.28 0.59 -7.19
CA PHE A 117 -0.02 1.25 -7.15
C PHE A 117 -0.40 1.64 -5.72
N THR A 118 -0.31 0.71 -4.77
CA THR A 118 -0.64 0.95 -3.35
C THR A 118 0.29 1.99 -2.72
N LEU A 119 1.58 1.94 -3.03
CA LEU A 119 2.55 2.95 -2.60
C LEU A 119 2.15 4.36 -3.09
N SER A 120 1.73 4.46 -4.34
CA SER A 120 1.29 5.74 -4.92
C SER A 120 0.02 6.26 -4.26
N GLN A 121 -0.94 5.37 -3.95
CA GLN A 121 -2.14 5.72 -3.19
C GLN A 121 -1.80 6.22 -1.78
N ALA A 122 -0.89 5.54 -1.07
CA ALA A 122 -0.48 5.91 0.28
C ALA A 122 0.22 7.27 0.30
N ALA A 123 1.16 7.48 -0.63
CA ALA A 123 1.88 8.75 -0.79
C ALA A 123 0.93 9.91 -1.14
N TYR A 124 -0.01 9.69 -2.06
CA TYR A 124 -0.97 10.74 -2.44
C TYR A 124 -1.97 11.05 -1.34
N THR A 125 -2.50 10.05 -0.65
CA THR A 125 -3.37 10.24 0.51
C THR A 125 -2.65 11.04 1.59
N ASN A 126 -1.36 10.75 1.82
CA ASN A 126 -0.55 11.51 2.75
C ASN A 126 -0.34 12.97 2.31
N TYR A 127 -0.01 13.18 1.04
CA TYR A 127 0.14 14.53 0.46
C TYR A 127 -1.16 15.35 0.60
N THR A 128 -2.30 14.77 0.25
CA THR A 128 -3.61 15.42 0.33
C THR A 128 -4.00 15.71 1.79
N ALA A 129 -3.72 14.80 2.72
CA ALA A 129 -3.97 15.02 4.16
C ALA A 129 -3.20 16.24 4.70
N VAL A 130 -1.93 16.39 4.31
CA VAL A 130 -1.07 17.51 4.76
C VAL A 130 -1.48 18.83 4.10
N THR A 131 -1.86 18.81 2.82
CA THR A 131 -2.07 20.04 2.02
C THR A 131 -3.48 20.62 2.08
N THR A 132 -4.51 19.78 2.21
CA THR A 132 -5.90 20.25 1.99
C THR A 132 -6.61 20.72 3.26
N HIS A 133 -6.13 20.37 4.46
CA HIS A 133 -6.73 20.76 5.76
C HIS A 133 -8.24 20.48 5.96
N VAL A 134 -8.91 19.77 5.03
CA VAL A 134 -10.37 19.56 5.02
C VAL A 134 -10.84 18.58 6.09
N THR A 135 -10.01 17.62 6.48
CA THR A 135 -10.29 16.61 7.50
C THR A 135 -9.34 16.77 8.69
N THR A 136 -9.81 16.55 9.92
CA THR A 136 -8.93 16.35 11.07
C THR A 136 -7.90 15.28 10.73
N LEU A 137 -6.62 15.60 10.91
CA LEU A 137 -5.48 14.82 10.42
C LEU A 137 -5.62 13.31 10.69
N ASP A 138 -6.04 12.95 11.89
CA ASP A 138 -6.28 11.57 12.35
C ASP A 138 -7.22 10.77 11.43
N LYS A 139 -8.26 11.41 10.88
CA LYS A 139 -9.24 10.74 10.01
C LYS A 139 -8.73 10.52 8.59
N ALA A 140 -7.79 11.36 8.14
CA ALA A 140 -7.20 11.26 6.82
C ALA A 140 -6.19 10.10 6.73
N TYR A 141 -5.62 9.68 7.86
CA TYR A 141 -4.64 8.59 7.92
C TYR A 141 -5.24 7.20 8.10
N ILE A 142 -6.54 7.09 8.44
CA ILE A 142 -7.23 5.81 8.62
C ILE A 142 -6.99 4.84 7.44
N PRO A 143 -7.10 5.25 6.15
CA PRO A 143 -6.84 4.33 5.04
C PRO A 143 -5.42 3.74 5.05
N ASN A 144 -4.42 4.58 5.32
CA ASN A 144 -3.02 4.16 5.33
C ASN A 144 -2.72 3.26 6.53
N LEU A 145 -3.27 3.57 7.70
CA LEU A 145 -3.11 2.77 8.92
C LEU A 145 -3.79 1.41 8.78
N CYS A 146 -5.05 1.37 8.30
CA CYS A 146 -5.77 0.12 8.08
C CYS A 146 -5.07 -0.78 7.06
N TYR A 147 -4.55 -0.19 5.98
CA TYR A 147 -3.74 -0.94 5.02
C TYR A 147 -2.45 -1.48 5.64
N ALA A 148 -1.68 -0.64 6.34
CA ALA A 148 -0.40 -1.04 6.95
C ALA A 148 -0.59 -2.13 8.02
N VAL A 149 -1.62 -2.00 8.86
CA VAL A 149 -1.98 -3.00 9.88
C VAL A 149 -2.41 -4.31 9.22
N ALA A 150 -3.25 -4.26 8.18
CA ALA A 150 -3.65 -5.46 7.45
C ALA A 150 -2.43 -6.20 6.86
N VAL A 151 -1.53 -5.47 6.21
CA VAL A 151 -0.31 -6.06 5.64
C VAL A 151 0.59 -6.63 6.73
N GLY A 152 0.82 -5.87 7.81
CA GLY A 152 1.66 -6.30 8.93
C GLY A 152 1.14 -7.56 9.60
N LEU A 153 -0.13 -7.55 10.04
CA LEU A 153 -0.76 -8.70 10.68
C LEU A 153 -0.78 -9.91 9.75
N TRP A 154 -1.18 -9.73 8.49
CA TRP A 154 -1.29 -10.84 7.56
C TRP A 154 0.06 -11.49 7.28
N MET A 155 1.10 -10.67 7.06
CA MET A 155 2.46 -11.19 6.89
C MET A 155 2.95 -11.91 8.14
N THR A 156 2.76 -11.35 9.33
CA THR A 156 3.22 -11.96 10.59
C THR A 156 2.60 -13.34 10.84
N PHE A 157 1.30 -13.51 10.60
CA PHE A 157 0.63 -14.77 10.89
C PHE A 157 0.68 -15.78 9.75
N ARG A 158 0.71 -15.31 8.51
CA ARG A 158 0.56 -16.18 7.34
C ARG A 158 1.92 -16.58 6.76
N TYR A 159 2.92 -15.71 6.78
CA TYR A 159 4.24 -16.04 6.24
C TYR A 159 4.96 -17.05 7.14
N HIS A 160 5.15 -18.27 6.65
CA HIS A 160 5.97 -19.29 7.27
C HIS A 160 7.07 -19.68 6.29
N ASP A 161 8.34 -19.47 6.65
CA ASP A 161 9.47 -19.89 5.82
C ASP A 161 9.64 -21.41 5.96
N ARG A 162 9.19 -22.16 4.95
CA ARG A 162 9.30 -23.62 4.88
C ARG A 162 10.75 -24.14 4.90
N ARG A 163 11.77 -23.28 4.85
CA ARG A 163 13.17 -23.69 5.00
C ARG A 163 13.58 -24.08 6.42
N GLY A 164 12.80 -23.71 7.45
CA GLY A 164 13.07 -24.10 8.83
C GLY A 164 12.67 -25.55 9.17
N GLU A 165 11.71 -26.13 8.44
CA GLU A 165 11.15 -27.46 8.72
C GLU A 165 11.94 -28.61 8.05
N ALA A 166 12.83 -28.31 7.11
CA ALA A 166 13.69 -29.32 6.48
C ALA A 166 14.97 -29.63 7.27
N LEU A 167 15.15 -28.98 8.43
CA LEU A 167 16.33 -29.09 9.30
C LEU A 167 15.97 -29.37 10.78
N ALA A 168 14.70 -29.71 11.05
CA ALA A 168 14.22 -30.17 12.35
C ALA A 168 13.68 -31.60 12.20
#